data_AF-A0AAD0SPH4-F1
#
_entry.id   AF-A0AAD0SPH4-F1
#
_cell.length_a   1.000
_cell.length_b   1.000
_cell.length_c   1.000
_cell.angle_alpha   90.00
_cell.angle_beta   90.00
_cell.angle_gamma   90.00
#
_symmetry.space_group_name_H-M   'P 1'
#
loop_
_entity.id
_entity.type
_entity.pdbx_description
1 polymer ?
#
loop_
_entity_poly.entity_id
_entity_poly.type
_entity_poly.pdbx_seq_one_letter_code
_entity_poly.pdbx_strand_id
1 'polypeptide(L)'
;MLNVTLLTSVAKSALVGAVATKLVDTLISSKINNKIEQNKWLRNTKLELFSKFTEDILSIDTLNIEIQLREIKKTSAKIILLVNDRKVNDKIENYINALIKFNENERIEKNALSLVNKDMISFLSRNIKLNGN
;
A
#
# COMPACT_ATOMS: atom_id res chain seq x y z
N MET A 1 -48.43 -34.53 33.57
CA MET A 1 -48.52 -33.23 32.89
C MET A 1 -47.11 -32.86 32.45
N LEU A 2 -46.76 -33.00 31.17
CA LEU A 2 -45.45 -32.59 30.68
C LEU A 2 -45.36 -31.06 30.82
N ASN A 3 -44.36 -30.62 31.56
CA ASN A 3 -44.26 -29.26 32.10
C ASN A 3 -44.05 -28.26 30.93
N VAL A 4 -45.13 -27.68 30.42
CA VAL A 4 -45.14 -26.65 29.35
C VAL A 4 -44.21 -25.48 29.70
N THR A 5 -44.02 -25.23 31.00
CA THR A 5 -43.08 -24.25 31.56
C THR A 5 -41.61 -24.64 31.30
N LEU A 6 -41.24 -25.93 31.33
CA LEU A 6 -39.89 -26.40 30.97
C LEU A 6 -39.64 -26.30 29.46
N LEU A 7 -40.62 -26.66 28.63
CA LEU A 7 -40.50 -26.54 27.17
C LEU A 7 -40.37 -25.07 26.71
N THR A 8 -41.13 -24.16 27.31
CA THR A 8 -41.05 -22.72 27.02
C THR A 8 -39.77 -22.08 27.56
N SER A 9 -39.25 -22.56 28.71
CA SER A 9 -37.96 -22.11 29.25
C SER A 9 -36.79 -22.56 28.37
N VAL A 10 -36.76 -23.84 27.95
CA VAL A 10 -35.73 -24.36 27.04
C VAL A 10 -35.79 -23.67 25.67
N ALA A 11 -36.99 -23.41 25.13
CA ALA A 11 -37.16 -22.67 23.89
C ALA A 11 -36.64 -21.22 24.01
N LYS A 12 -36.93 -20.51 25.12
CA LYS A 12 -36.39 -19.16 25.39
C LYS A 12 -34.87 -19.18 25.53
N SER A 13 -34.30 -20.13 26.26
CA SER A 13 -32.84 -20.27 26.43
C SER A 13 -32.14 -20.63 25.12
N ALA A 14 -32.73 -21.50 24.29
CA ALA A 14 -32.23 -21.80 22.95
C ALA A 14 -32.29 -20.57 22.02
N LEU A 15 -33.33 -19.74 22.16
CA LEU A 15 -33.46 -18.49 21.40
C LEU A 15 -32.39 -17.47 21.82
N VAL A 16 -32.16 -17.28 23.12
CA VAL A 16 -31.09 -16.41 23.64
C VAL A 16 -29.71 -16.95 23.22
N GLY A 17 -29.51 -18.27 23.29
CA GLY A 17 -28.29 -18.94 22.82
C GLY A 17 -28.05 -18.71 21.32
N ALA A 18 -29.09 -18.89 20.48
CA ALA A 18 -29.00 -18.66 19.04
C ALA A 18 -28.72 -17.20 18.68
N VAL A 19 -29.33 -16.25 19.39
CA VAL A 19 -29.07 -14.82 19.20
C VAL A 19 -27.65 -14.46 19.63
N ALA A 20 -27.18 -14.96 20.78
CA ALA A 20 -25.81 -14.73 21.25
C ALA A 20 -24.77 -15.30 20.28
N THR A 21 -24.94 -16.53 19.80
CA THR A 21 -24.05 -17.15 18.80
C THR A 21 -24.04 -16.35 17.50
N LYS A 22 -25.21 -15.93 17.00
CA LYS A 22 -25.30 -15.13 15.76
C LYS A 22 -24.61 -13.77 15.89
N LEU A 23 -24.67 -13.13 17.05
CA LEU A 23 -23.96 -11.87 17.32
C LEU A 23 -22.44 -12.09 17.29
N VAL A 24 -21.95 -13.16 17.93
CA VAL A 24 -20.53 -13.53 17.91
C VAL A 24 -20.06 -13.83 16.49
N ASP A 25 -20.82 -14.62 15.74
CA ASP A 25 -20.51 -14.94 14.33
C ASP A 25 -20.47 -13.70 13.45
N THR A 26 -21.39 -12.76 13.68
CA THR A 26 -21.44 -11.48 12.97
C THR A 26 -20.22 -10.61 13.30
N LEU A 27 -19.80 -10.57 14.56
CA LEU A 27 -18.61 -9.82 14.99
C LEU A 27 -17.32 -10.40 14.41
N ILE A 28 -17.19 -11.73 14.41
CA ILE A 28 -16.03 -12.43 13.82
C ILE A 28 -16.01 -12.19 12.30
N SER A 29 -17.14 -12.38 11.63
CA SER A 29 -17.27 -12.16 10.19
C SER A 29 -16.97 -10.72 9.80
N SER A 30 -17.46 -9.75 10.58
CA SER A 30 -17.18 -8.33 10.40
C SER A 30 -15.68 -8.03 10.53
N LYS A 31 -15.01 -8.58 11.55
CA LYS A 31 -13.56 -8.41 11.73
C LYS A 31 -12.76 -8.98 10.57
N ILE A 32 -13.13 -10.17 10.09
CA ILE A 32 -12.48 -10.81 8.94
C ILE A 32 -12.69 -9.97 7.69
N ASN A 33 -13.93 -9.54 7.42
CA ASN A 33 -14.26 -8.73 6.26
C ASN A 33 -13.52 -7.39 6.28
N ASN A 34 -13.46 -6.72 7.42
CA ASN A 34 -12.71 -5.47 7.59
C ASN A 34 -11.21 -5.67 7.32
N LYS A 35 -10.62 -6.77 7.78
CA LYS A 35 -9.21 -7.10 7.48
C LYS A 35 -8.98 -7.34 5.99
N ILE A 36 -9.88 -8.06 5.32
CA ILE A 36 -9.81 -8.29 3.87
C ILE A 36 -9.89 -6.97 3.12
N GLU A 37 -10.81 -6.10 3.51
CA GLU A 37 -11.00 -4.80 2.86
C GLU A 37 -9.79 -3.88 3.08
N GLN A 38 -9.26 -3.82 4.30
CA GLN A 38 -8.02 -3.08 4.59
C GLN A 38 -6.85 -3.59 3.75
N ASN A 39 -6.70 -4.91 3.60
CA ASN A 39 -5.65 -5.49 2.76
C ASN A 39 -5.82 -5.15 1.28
N LYS A 40 -7.06 -5.21 0.75
CA LYS A 40 -7.37 -4.81 -0.62
C LYS A 40 -7.08 -3.33 -0.85
N TRP A 41 -7.52 -2.48 0.08
CA TRP A 41 -7.26 -1.05 0.06
C TRP A 41 -5.75 -0.77 0.05
N LEU A 42 -4.99 -1.36 0.98
CA LEU A 42 -3.55 -1.20 1.07
C LEU A 42 -2.84 -1.63 -0.22
N ARG A 43 -3.25 -2.77 -0.81
CA ARG A 43 -2.70 -3.26 -2.08
C ARG A 43 -2.97 -2.27 -3.22
N ASN A 44 -4.20 -1.78 -3.34
CA ASN A 44 -4.58 -0.84 -4.39
C ASN A 44 -3.86 0.50 -4.24
N THR A 45 -3.78 1.04 -3.02
CA THR A 45 -3.05 2.30 -2.75
C THR A 45 -1.56 2.15 -3.04
N LYS A 46 -0.93 1.01 -2.70
CA LYS A 46 0.47 0.74 -3.08
C LYS A 46 0.65 0.74 -4.60
N LEU A 47 -0.24 0.08 -5.34
CA LEU A 47 -0.20 0.04 -6.80
C LEU A 47 -0.34 1.45 -7.40
N GLU A 48 -1.29 2.23 -6.91
CA GLU A 48 -1.52 3.60 -7.36
C GLU A 48 -0.30 4.49 -7.11
N LEU A 49 0.25 4.48 -5.90
CA LEU A 49 1.43 5.28 -5.55
C LEU A 49 2.66 4.86 -6.35
N PHE A 50 2.87 3.56 -6.54
CA PHE A 50 4.00 3.08 -7.34
C PHE A 50 3.84 3.37 -8.83
N SER A 51 2.61 3.31 -9.36
CA SER A 51 2.32 3.75 -10.74
C SER A 51 2.64 5.23 -10.89
N LYS A 52 2.09 6.06 -9.99
CA LYS A 52 2.33 7.50 -10.00
C LYS A 52 3.81 7.84 -9.90
N PHE A 53 4.54 7.14 -9.03
CA PHE A 53 5.97 7.34 -8.89
C PHE A 53 6.74 6.97 -10.16
N THR A 54 6.34 5.89 -10.83
CA THR A 54 6.92 5.49 -12.12
C THR A 54 6.64 6.51 -13.20
N GLU A 55 5.42 7.06 -13.26
CA GLU A 55 5.06 8.15 -14.17
C GLU A 55 5.91 9.39 -13.90
N ASP A 56 6.08 9.78 -12.63
CA ASP A 56 6.90 10.92 -12.24
C ASP A 56 8.36 10.73 -12.70
N ILE A 57 8.92 9.51 -12.55
CA ILE A 57 10.27 9.15 -13.03
C ILE A 57 10.37 9.22 -14.56
N LEU A 58 9.38 8.68 -15.28
CA LEU A 58 9.37 8.68 -16.75
C LEU A 58 9.16 10.08 -17.33
N SER A 59 8.50 10.96 -16.59
CA SER A 59 8.30 12.36 -16.97
C SER A 59 9.56 13.21 -16.83
N ILE A 60 10.63 12.68 -16.22
CA ILE A 60 11.85 13.45 -15.99
C ILE A 60 12.46 13.90 -17.32
N ASP A 61 12.60 15.20 -17.47
CA ASP A 61 13.30 15.84 -18.58
C ASP A 61 14.25 16.90 -18.03
N THR A 62 15.39 17.01 -18.68
CA THR A 62 16.48 17.96 -18.39
C THR A 62 16.04 19.42 -18.29
N LEU A 63 14.89 19.80 -18.88
CA LEU A 63 14.39 21.17 -18.85
C LEU A 63 13.61 21.54 -17.58
N ASN A 64 13.06 20.56 -16.85
CA ASN A 64 12.12 20.81 -15.73
C ASN A 64 12.40 19.96 -14.49
N ILE A 65 13.67 19.57 -14.30
CA ILE A 65 14.08 18.60 -13.28
C ILE A 65 13.73 19.04 -11.85
N GLU A 66 13.70 20.33 -11.54
CA GLU A 66 13.35 20.85 -10.20
C GLU A 66 11.89 20.57 -9.82
N ILE A 67 10.95 20.85 -10.74
CA ILE A 67 9.53 20.60 -10.54
C ILE A 67 9.28 19.09 -10.41
N GLN A 68 9.94 18.30 -11.26
CA GLN A 68 9.82 16.84 -11.26
C GLN A 68 10.39 16.24 -9.97
N LEU A 69 11.52 16.77 -9.48
CA LEU A 69 12.11 16.37 -8.20
C LEU A 69 11.17 16.65 -7.03
N ARG A 70 10.43 17.76 -7.06
CA ARG A 70 9.42 18.08 -6.04
C ARG A 70 8.28 17.06 -6.03
N GLU A 71 7.75 16.69 -7.20
CA GLU A 71 6.69 15.68 -7.30
C GLU A 71 7.18 14.29 -6.87
N ILE A 72 8.39 13.91 -7.28
CA ILE A 72 9.05 12.66 -6.84
C ILE A 72 9.21 12.63 -5.32
N LYS A 73 9.67 13.72 -4.69
CA LYS A 73 9.75 13.82 -3.22
C LYS A 73 8.38 13.66 -2.56
N LYS A 74 7.34 14.28 -3.10
CA LYS A 74 5.97 14.18 -2.58
C LYS A 74 5.41 12.76 -2.68
N THR A 75 5.54 12.12 -3.84
CA THR A 75 5.08 10.74 -4.05
C THR A 75 5.87 9.76 -3.20
N SER A 76 7.20 9.96 -3.09
CA SER A 76 8.07 9.11 -2.28
C SER A 76 7.76 9.16 -0.78
N ALA A 77 7.44 10.33 -0.22
CA ALA A 77 7.07 10.45 1.19
C ALA A 77 5.80 9.65 1.51
N LYS A 78 4.80 9.67 0.60
CA LYS A 78 3.58 8.85 0.75
C LYS A 78 3.90 7.37 0.71
N ILE A 79 4.81 6.95 -0.18
CA ILE A 79 5.25 5.56 -0.28
C ILE A 79 5.95 5.12 1.00
N ILE A 80 6.90 5.91 1.52
CA ILE A 80 7.66 5.60 2.75
C ILE A 80 6.73 5.45 3.95
N LEU A 81 5.70 6.29 4.06
CA LEU A 81 4.70 6.19 5.13
C LEU A 81 3.82 4.94 5.01
N LEU A 82 3.55 4.49 3.78
CA LEU A 82 2.69 3.33 3.51
C LEU A 82 3.46 2.00 3.55
N VAL A 83 4.73 2.02 3.16
CA VAL A 83 5.58 0.85 2.97
C VAL A 83 6.53 0.74 4.15
N ASN A 84 6.23 -0.18 5.06
CA ASN A 84 7.14 -0.55 6.14
C ASN A 84 8.23 -1.52 5.64
N ASP A 85 8.95 -1.15 4.57
CA ASP A 85 10.07 -1.90 4.00
C ASP A 85 11.30 -1.01 3.89
N ARG A 86 12.28 -1.29 4.74
CA ARG A 86 13.54 -0.54 4.79
C ARG A 86 14.28 -0.54 3.45
N LYS A 87 14.26 -1.65 2.71
CA LYS A 87 14.97 -1.74 1.42
C LYS A 87 14.34 -0.81 0.39
N VAL A 88 13.02 -0.68 0.41
CA VAL A 88 12.29 0.25 -0.47
C VAL A 88 12.63 1.69 -0.09
N ASN A 89 12.61 2.02 1.19
CA ASN A 89 12.92 3.36 1.68
C ASN A 89 14.35 3.77 1.34
N ASP A 90 15.34 2.93 1.64
CA ASP A 90 16.75 3.18 1.31
C ASP A 90 16.94 3.37 -0.21
N LYS A 91 16.25 2.58 -1.04
CA LYS A 91 16.35 2.70 -2.50
C LYS A 91 15.76 4.02 -3.01
N ILE A 92 14.62 4.43 -2.46
CA ILE A 92 13.96 5.71 -2.77
C ILE A 92 14.86 6.89 -2.40
N GLU A 93 15.45 6.88 -1.19
CA GLU A 93 16.35 7.95 -0.75
C GLU A 93 17.59 8.06 -1.64
N ASN A 94 18.21 6.92 -1.97
CA ASN A 94 19.35 6.89 -2.89
C ASN A 94 19.00 7.45 -4.27
N TYR A 95 17.81 7.14 -4.79
CA TYR A 95 17.33 7.69 -6.05
C TYR A 95 17.13 9.21 -5.99
N ILE A 96 16.49 9.73 -4.93
CA ILE A 96 16.30 11.18 -4.73
C ILE A 96 17.65 11.90 -4.64
N ASN A 97 18.61 11.33 -3.91
CA ASN A 97 19.96 11.87 -3.79
C ASN A 97 20.69 11.90 -5.13
N ALA A 98 20.51 10.87 -5.96
CA ALA A 98 21.04 10.88 -7.32
C ALA A 98 20.43 12.02 -8.14
N LEU A 99 19.09 12.18 -8.12
CA LEU A 99 18.42 13.28 -8.84
C LEU A 99 18.85 14.67 -8.37
N ILE A 100 19.06 14.88 -7.07
CA ILE A 100 19.60 16.14 -6.54
C ILE A 100 20.97 16.42 -7.14
N LYS A 101 21.86 15.43 -7.17
CA LYS A 101 23.19 15.58 -7.81
C LYS A 101 23.09 15.86 -9.31
N PHE A 102 22.12 15.27 -10.02
CA PHE A 102 21.87 15.59 -11.43
C PHE A 102 21.38 17.03 -11.62
N ASN A 103 20.53 17.54 -10.72
CA ASN A 103 20.07 18.92 -10.77
C ASN A 103 21.20 19.93 -10.47
N GLU A 104 22.09 19.59 -9.55
CA GLU A 104 23.21 20.48 -9.15
C GLU A 104 24.36 20.51 -10.16
N ASN A 105 24.47 19.51 -11.05
CA ASN A 105 25.55 19.38 -12.01
C ASN A 105 25.02 19.51 -13.45
N GLU A 106 25.16 20.69 -14.06
CA GLU A 106 24.69 20.97 -15.44
C GLU A 106 25.32 20.07 -16.53
N ARG A 107 26.41 19.36 -16.22
CA ARG A 107 27.19 18.56 -17.18
C ARG A 107 26.91 17.06 -17.18
N ILE A 108 25.93 16.58 -16.41
CA ILE A 108 25.73 15.13 -16.37
C ILE A 108 25.07 14.61 -17.64
N GLU A 109 25.67 13.57 -18.23
CA GLU A 109 25.18 12.89 -19.42
C GLU A 109 23.74 12.38 -19.23
N LYS A 110 22.84 12.72 -20.17
CA LYS A 110 21.47 12.18 -20.22
C LYS A 110 21.42 10.65 -20.10
N ASN A 111 22.47 9.96 -20.55
CA ASN A 111 22.62 8.52 -20.44
C ASN A 111 22.73 8.02 -18.99
N ALA A 112 23.40 8.77 -18.12
CA ALA A 112 23.54 8.41 -16.71
C ALA A 112 22.21 8.55 -15.96
N LEU A 113 21.44 9.61 -16.24
CA LEU A 113 20.10 9.81 -15.67
C LEU A 113 19.13 8.72 -16.13
N SER A 114 19.14 8.39 -17.43
CA SER A 114 18.34 7.30 -17.99
C SER A 114 18.62 5.95 -17.32
N LEU A 115 19.89 5.66 -17.03
CA LEU A 115 20.29 4.43 -16.34
C LEU A 115 19.74 4.37 -14.92
N VAL A 116 19.84 5.46 -14.16
CA VAL A 116 19.33 5.57 -12.78
C VAL A 116 17.80 5.43 -12.75
N ASN A 117 17.10 6.07 -13.70
CA ASN A 117 15.64 5.94 -13.83
C ASN A 117 15.24 4.50 -14.13
N LYS A 118 15.92 3.84 -15.07
CA LYS A 118 15.63 2.45 -15.45
C LYS A 118 15.88 1.47 -14.30
N ASP A 119 16.96 1.65 -13.53
CA ASP A 119 17.24 0.86 -12.33
C ASP A 119 16.13 1.01 -11.29
N MET A 120 15.67 2.25 -11.04
CA MET A 120 14.60 2.51 -10.09
C MET A 120 13.26 1.88 -10.53
N ILE A 121 12.89 2.04 -11.80
CA ILE A 121 11.67 1.42 -12.35
C ILE A 121 11.75 -0.11 -12.26
N SER A 122 12.92 -0.69 -12.57
CA SER A 122 13.11 -2.14 -12.45
C SER A 122 12.94 -2.60 -11.00
N PHE A 123 13.51 -1.87 -10.04
CA PHE A 123 13.35 -2.15 -8.62
C PHE A 123 11.87 -2.09 -8.19
N LEU A 124 11.15 -1.02 -8.56
CA LEU A 124 9.72 -0.88 -8.24
C LEU A 124 8.91 -2.03 -8.83
N SER A 125 9.14 -2.38 -10.10
CA SER A 125 8.42 -3.46 -10.78
C SER A 125 8.56 -4.82 -10.10
N ARG A 126 9.73 -5.10 -9.51
CA ARG A 126 9.99 -6.34 -8.75
C ARG A 126 9.26 -6.34 -7.41
N ASN A 127 9.28 -5.21 -6.69
CA ASN A 127 8.65 -5.08 -5.38
C ASN A 127 7.11 -5.00 -5.45
N ILE A 128 6.56 -4.54 -6.58
CA ILE A 128 5.12 -4.58 -6.87
C ILE A 128 4.64 -6.02 -7.07
N LYS A 129 5.40 -6.84 -7.81
CA LYS A 129 5.02 -8.22 -8.14
C LYS A 129 5.10 -9.18 -6.94
N LEU A 130 6.02 -8.94 -6.00
CA LEU A 130 6.29 -9.87 -4.88
C LEU A 130 5.27 -9.80 -3.74
N ASN A 131 4.49 -8.71 -3.63
CA ASN A 131 3.49 -8.52 -2.57
C ASN A 131 2.06 -8.92 -3.00
N GLY A 132 1.93 -9.67 -4.10
CA GLY A 132 0.66 -10.08 -4.70
C GLY A 132 0.16 -11.48 -4.31
N ASN A 133 0.88 -12.21 -3.45
CA ASN A 133 0.53 -13.57 -3.01
C ASN A 133 0.21 -13.61 -1.52
#